data_AF-A0A2S6QK23-F1
#
_entry.id   AF-A0A2S6QK23-F1
#
_cell.length_a   1.000
_cell.length_b   1.000
_cell.length_c   1.000
_cell.angle_alpha   90.00
_cell.angle_beta   90.00
_cell.angle_gamma   90.00
#
_symmetry.space_group_name_H-M   'P 1'
#
loop_
_entity.id
_entity.type
_entity.pdbx_description
1 polymer ?
#
loop_
_entity_poly.entity_id
_entity_poly.type
_entity_poly.pdbx_seq_one_letter_code
_entity_poly.pdbx_strand_id
1 'polypeptide(L)'
;MMVAAAVILLRSWSIYILCFTFSGIVGIGVASAVEREAPEPAGEHASQRLVKEGQDLIAVANGHAAVAGASVLRAGGSALDAAIAAQLVLNLVEPQSSGMGGGAFLLYFDSTSRELISYDGRETAPASAQPDMFLHSDGTAPTYLAALVGGNSVGAPGLLRMLSLAHKNHGRLSWARLFTPAIDIADSGFAISPRLHTLIAKVPTLNQFENTANYFFTPDGFPKAVGTKLTNESFAQTLRELAVGGAEIFYRGPIAQDIAETVALAGVNPGGLTALDIADYRPFVRPPVCLDYRGFLVCGMGPPSSGGIAVLQILGLLSNFDLGSMKPWSADAAHLFLEASRLAFADRSRYVADPDFVRVPVNGLLDQ
;
A
#
# COMPACT_ATOMS: atom_id res chain seq x y z
N MET A 1 -32.93 34.70 10.40
CA MET A 1 -34.03 35.66 10.24
C MET A 1 -34.39 35.72 8.76
N MET A 2 -35.63 35.34 8.46
CA MET A 2 -36.26 35.34 7.14
C MET A 2 -36.16 36.70 6.45
N VAL A 3 -36.03 36.70 5.12
CA VAL A 3 -36.96 37.46 4.26
C VAL A 3 -37.17 36.67 2.96
N ALA A 4 -38.40 36.17 2.81
CA ALA A 4 -38.98 35.80 1.53
C ALA A 4 -39.70 37.02 0.94
N ALA A 5 -39.76 37.13 -0.38
CA ALA A 5 -40.76 37.95 -1.06
C ALA A 5 -41.09 37.35 -2.43
N ALA A 6 -42.38 37.04 -2.58
CA ALA A 6 -43.03 36.50 -3.76
C ALA A 6 -43.44 37.60 -4.75
N VAL A 7 -43.57 37.27 -6.05
CA VAL A 7 -44.32 38.09 -7.01
C VAL A 7 -45.14 37.21 -7.99
N ILE A 8 -46.46 37.23 -7.75
CA ILE A 8 -47.60 37.41 -8.67
C ILE A 8 -47.82 36.43 -9.84
N LEU A 9 -48.93 35.68 -9.70
CA LEU A 9 -49.71 35.00 -10.74
C LEU A 9 -50.49 36.01 -11.62
N LEU A 10 -50.46 35.82 -12.94
CA LEU A 10 -51.49 36.31 -13.85
C LEU A 10 -52.02 35.18 -14.75
N ARG A 11 -53.31 35.30 -15.00
CA ARG A 11 -54.28 34.31 -15.47
C ARG A 11 -54.14 33.93 -16.95
N SER A 12 -54.41 32.63 -17.17
CA SER A 12 -55.20 32.05 -18.26
C SER A 12 -54.68 32.20 -19.69
N TRP A 13 -54.52 31.07 -20.39
CA TRP A 13 -55.27 30.67 -21.60
C TRP A 13 -55.05 29.17 -21.83
N SER A 14 -56.14 28.43 -22.01
CA SER A 14 -56.13 27.00 -22.29
C SER A 14 -55.85 26.76 -23.77
N ILE A 15 -54.74 26.08 -24.07
CA ILE A 15 -54.52 25.39 -25.34
C ILE A 15 -54.17 23.95 -24.98
N TYR A 16 -55.06 23.02 -25.33
CA TYR A 16 -54.81 21.58 -25.24
C TYR A 16 -53.89 21.18 -26.38
N ILE A 17 -52.59 21.02 -26.09
CA ILE A 17 -51.66 20.27 -26.95
C ILE A 17 -51.47 18.92 -26.27
N LEU A 18 -51.90 17.87 -26.97
CA LEU A 18 -51.79 16.48 -26.58
C LEU A 18 -50.32 16.05 -26.65
N CYS A 19 -49.56 16.29 -25.57
CA CYS A 19 -48.21 15.73 -25.43
C CYS A 19 -48.31 14.24 -25.12
N PHE A 20 -47.89 13.39 -26.05
CA PHE A 20 -47.52 12.00 -25.73
C PHE A 20 -46.27 12.02 -24.85
N THR A 21 -46.45 12.05 -23.53
CA THR A 21 -45.39 11.75 -22.56
C THR A 21 -45.16 10.24 -22.56
N PHE A 22 -44.15 9.76 -23.28
CA PHE A 22 -43.61 8.43 -23.04
C PHE A 22 -42.83 8.49 -21.73
N SER A 23 -43.50 8.12 -20.64
CA SER A 23 -42.89 7.98 -19.32
C SER A 23 -42.03 6.72 -19.31
N GLY A 24 -40.84 6.81 -19.91
CA GLY A 24 -39.77 5.86 -19.70
C GLY A 24 -38.95 6.32 -18.51
N ILE A 25 -39.22 5.75 -17.34
CA ILE A 25 -38.39 5.91 -16.15
C ILE A 25 -37.00 5.36 -16.50
N VAL A 26 -36.09 6.24 -16.94
CA VAL A 26 -34.66 5.95 -16.88
C VAL A 26 -34.34 6.01 -15.40
N GLY A 27 -34.29 4.83 -14.77
CA GLY A 27 -33.73 4.69 -13.44
C GLY A 27 -32.29 5.16 -13.50
N ILE A 28 -32.06 6.41 -13.11
CA ILE A 28 -30.73 6.89 -12.76
C ILE A 28 -30.37 6.12 -11.50
N GLY A 29 -29.77 4.94 -11.70
CA GLY A 29 -29.03 4.27 -10.65
C GLY A 29 -27.91 5.19 -10.27
N VAL A 30 -28.14 6.02 -9.25
CA VAL A 30 -27.07 6.68 -8.53
C VAL A 30 -26.32 5.54 -7.86
N ALA A 31 -25.32 5.00 -8.55
CA ALA A 31 -24.29 4.24 -7.90
C ALA A 31 -23.66 5.24 -6.92
N SER A 32 -24.09 5.21 -5.66
CA SER A 32 -23.31 5.79 -4.59
C SER A 32 -21.95 5.13 -4.68
N ALA A 33 -20.97 5.84 -5.22
CA ALA A 33 -19.60 5.56 -4.94
C ALA A 33 -19.48 5.69 -3.43
N VAL A 34 -19.58 4.56 -2.73
CA VAL A 34 -19.14 4.49 -1.34
C VAL A 34 -17.70 4.96 -1.40
N GLU A 35 -17.47 6.18 -0.91
CA GLU A 35 -16.15 6.75 -0.76
C GLU A 35 -15.35 5.76 0.08
N ARG A 36 -14.51 4.97 -0.59
CA ARG A 36 -13.66 4.01 0.08
C ARG A 36 -12.66 4.85 0.86
N GLU A 37 -12.89 4.97 2.16
CA GLU A 37 -11.94 5.59 3.08
C GLU A 37 -10.57 4.96 2.82
N ALA A 38 -9.54 5.79 2.67
CA ALA A 38 -8.19 5.30 2.42
C ALA A 38 -7.81 4.29 3.50
N PRO A 39 -7.12 3.18 3.16
CA PRO A 39 -6.80 2.13 4.13
C PRO A 39 -6.00 2.64 5.33
N GLU A 40 -5.33 3.79 5.18
CA GLU A 40 -4.72 4.53 6.28
C GLU A 40 -5.00 6.05 6.15
N PRO A 41 -5.51 6.72 7.20
CA PRO A 41 -5.66 8.18 7.19
C PRO A 41 -4.29 8.86 7.20
N ALA A 42 -4.15 9.94 6.42
CA ALA A 42 -2.94 10.76 6.44
C ALA A 42 -2.69 11.33 7.85
N GLY A 43 -1.46 11.22 8.33
CA GLY A 43 -1.03 11.85 9.59
C GLY A 43 -0.99 13.38 9.48
N GLU A 44 -0.88 14.07 10.62
CA GLU A 44 -0.68 15.52 10.63
C GLU A 44 0.60 15.91 9.87
N HIS A 45 0.53 16.99 9.09
CA HIS A 45 1.68 17.56 8.40
C HIS A 45 2.69 18.11 9.42
N ALA A 46 3.69 17.30 9.78
CA ALA A 46 4.84 17.78 10.52
C ALA A 46 5.89 18.32 9.54
N SER A 47 6.31 19.58 9.71
CA SER A 47 7.48 20.10 9.00
C SER A 47 8.74 19.40 9.53
N GLN A 48 9.18 18.35 8.86
CA GLN A 48 10.45 17.69 9.17
C GLN A 48 11.58 18.58 8.66
N ARG A 49 12.55 18.89 9.52
CA ARG A 49 13.75 19.64 9.12
C ARG A 49 14.65 18.70 8.31
N LEU A 50 15.00 19.09 7.08
CA LEU A 50 16.03 18.39 6.31
C LEU A 50 17.33 18.37 7.11
N VAL A 51 17.79 17.17 7.49
CA VAL A 51 19.11 16.97 8.08
C VAL A 51 20.06 16.65 6.94
N LYS A 52 21.03 17.55 6.70
CA LYS A 52 22.01 17.39 5.63
C LYS A 52 23.38 17.07 6.24
N GLU A 53 23.76 15.81 6.17
CA GLU A 53 25.10 15.32 6.51
C GLU A 53 25.62 14.51 5.32
N GLY A 54 26.53 15.08 4.52
CA GLY A 54 27.10 14.42 3.34
C GLY A 54 26.26 14.56 2.07
N GLN A 55 26.46 13.60 1.15
CA GLN A 55 25.80 13.56 -0.18
C GLN A 55 24.65 12.55 -0.25
N ASP A 56 24.57 11.61 0.69
CA ASP A 56 23.53 10.59 0.71
C ASP A 56 22.28 11.10 1.45
N LEU A 57 21.11 10.62 1.02
CA LEU A 57 19.82 11.00 1.60
C LEU A 57 18.95 9.75 1.80
N ILE A 58 18.26 9.71 2.93
CA ILE A 58 17.14 8.80 3.16
C ILE A 58 15.94 9.59 3.64
N ALA A 59 14.76 9.28 3.09
CA ALA A 59 13.49 9.84 3.50
C ALA A 59 12.49 8.69 3.68
N VAL A 60 11.97 8.53 4.89
CA VAL A 60 10.99 7.50 5.28
C VAL A 60 10.03 8.05 6.32
N ALA A 61 8.88 7.42 6.50
CA ALA A 61 7.78 7.94 7.33
C ALA A 61 8.08 7.97 8.85
N ASN A 62 9.08 7.22 9.31
CA ASN A 62 9.43 7.11 10.73
C ASN A 62 10.87 7.52 11.03
N GLY A 63 11.07 8.33 12.08
CA GLY A 63 12.39 8.79 12.51
C GLY A 63 13.36 7.67 12.89
N HIS A 64 12.88 6.60 13.54
CA HIS A 64 13.73 5.45 13.87
C HIS A 64 14.24 4.74 12.60
N ALA A 65 13.37 4.57 11.61
CA ALA A 65 13.74 3.95 10.33
C ALA A 65 14.70 4.85 9.53
N ALA A 66 14.50 6.18 9.58
CA ALA A 66 15.40 7.14 8.94
C ALA A 66 16.80 7.07 9.54
N VAL A 67 16.91 7.03 10.88
CA VAL A 67 18.18 6.87 11.59
C VAL A 67 18.85 5.54 11.24
N ALA A 68 18.07 4.45 11.15
CA ALA A 68 18.58 3.14 10.80
C ALA A 68 19.20 3.12 9.39
N GLY A 69 18.46 3.57 8.37
CA GLY A 69 18.99 3.60 7.00
C GLY A 69 20.15 4.61 6.86
N ALA A 70 20.10 5.76 7.52
CA ALA A 70 21.22 6.71 7.56
C ALA A 70 22.48 6.10 8.21
N SER A 71 22.32 5.26 9.24
CA SER A 71 23.44 4.55 9.86
C SER A 71 24.09 3.54 8.91
N VAL A 72 23.29 2.88 8.06
CA VAL A 72 23.79 1.97 7.02
C VAL A 72 24.52 2.71 5.91
N LEU A 73 24.01 3.86 5.47
CA LEU A 73 24.72 4.74 4.51
C LEU A 73 26.07 5.18 5.08
N ARG A 74 26.11 5.65 6.33
CA ARG A 74 27.36 6.04 7.02
C ARG A 74 28.34 4.89 7.18
N ALA A 75 27.85 3.65 7.26
CA ALA A 75 28.68 2.45 7.31
C ALA A 75 29.20 2.01 5.93
N GLY A 76 28.95 2.79 4.86
CA GLY A 76 29.38 2.50 3.50
C GLY A 76 28.44 1.59 2.71
N GLY A 77 27.20 1.40 3.18
CA GLY A 77 26.17 0.67 2.45
C GLY A 77 25.63 1.44 1.24
N SER A 78 24.95 0.72 0.35
CA SER A 78 24.23 1.30 -0.79
C SER A 78 22.87 1.87 -0.38
N ALA A 79 22.23 2.59 -1.30
CA ALA A 79 20.84 3.02 -1.14
C ALA A 79 19.88 1.83 -0.91
N LEU A 80 20.14 0.68 -1.56
CA LEU A 80 19.37 -0.55 -1.35
C LEU A 80 19.57 -1.11 0.07
N ASP A 81 20.82 -1.20 0.53
CA ASP A 81 21.11 -1.67 1.89
C ASP A 81 20.42 -0.79 2.94
N ALA A 82 20.46 0.53 2.75
CA ALA A 82 19.80 1.49 3.63
C ALA A 82 18.27 1.35 3.62
N ALA A 83 17.67 1.12 2.45
CA ALA A 83 16.25 0.87 2.30
C ALA A 83 15.81 -0.42 3.00
N ILE A 84 16.60 -1.50 2.90
CA ILE A 84 16.33 -2.77 3.61
C ILE A 84 16.37 -2.55 5.13
N ALA A 85 17.41 -1.90 5.66
CA ALA A 85 17.51 -1.64 7.10
C ALA A 85 16.36 -0.76 7.61
N ALA A 86 15.99 0.27 6.85
CA ALA A 86 14.83 1.10 7.17
C ALA A 86 13.52 0.30 7.15
N GLN A 87 13.31 -0.56 6.15
CA GLN A 87 12.10 -1.40 6.04
C GLN A 87 11.96 -2.38 7.20
N LEU A 88 13.06 -3.00 7.66
CA LEU A 88 13.04 -3.89 8.82
C LEU A 88 12.66 -3.14 10.11
N VAL A 89 13.11 -1.90 10.26
CA VAL A 89 12.68 -1.04 11.38
C VAL A 89 11.22 -0.63 11.23
N LEU A 90 10.76 -0.25 10.03
CA LEU A 90 9.36 0.08 9.76
C LEU A 90 8.40 -1.06 10.10
N ASN A 91 8.80 -2.31 9.91
CA ASN A 91 8.01 -3.47 10.35
C ASN A 91 7.63 -3.40 11.84
N LEU A 92 8.50 -2.81 12.66
CA LEU A 92 8.29 -2.70 14.11
C LEU A 92 7.61 -1.39 14.51
N VAL A 93 8.08 -0.25 13.98
CA VAL A 93 7.69 1.09 14.45
C VAL A 93 6.50 1.68 13.68
N GLU A 94 6.17 1.14 12.50
CA GLU A 94 4.97 1.43 11.71
C GLU A 94 4.31 0.11 11.22
N PRO A 95 3.96 -0.80 12.15
CA PRO A 95 3.54 -2.16 11.83
C PRO A 95 2.22 -2.24 11.05
N GLN A 96 1.44 -1.15 11.06
CA GLN A 96 0.17 -1.06 10.34
C GLN A 96 0.33 -0.82 8.83
N SER A 97 1.51 -0.37 8.39
CA SER A 97 1.72 0.07 7.01
C SER A 97 2.55 -0.91 6.18
N SER A 98 3.54 -1.57 6.78
CA SER A 98 4.44 -2.49 6.05
C SER A 98 5.10 -3.51 6.97
N GLY A 99 5.53 -4.65 6.42
CA GLY A 99 6.28 -5.66 7.18
C GLY A 99 6.52 -6.95 6.39
N MET A 100 7.30 -7.86 6.98
CA MET A 100 7.66 -9.15 6.38
C MET A 100 6.45 -10.07 6.15
N GLY A 101 5.32 -9.81 6.83
CA GLY A 101 4.05 -10.51 6.60
C GLY A 101 3.25 -10.03 5.38
N GLY A 102 3.74 -9.03 4.64
CA GLY A 102 3.09 -8.52 3.42
C GLY A 102 4.01 -8.55 2.20
N GLY A 103 3.75 -7.65 1.25
CA GLY A 103 4.51 -7.48 0.01
C GLY A 103 4.94 -6.04 -0.24
N ALA A 104 5.74 -5.84 -1.30
CA ALA A 104 6.09 -4.51 -1.78
C ALA A 104 6.52 -4.51 -3.25
N PHE A 105 6.64 -3.32 -3.81
CA PHE A 105 7.31 -3.07 -5.08
C PHE A 105 8.57 -2.24 -4.81
N LEU A 106 9.70 -2.62 -5.41
CA LEU A 106 10.96 -1.89 -5.31
C LEU A 106 11.39 -1.41 -6.71
N LEU A 107 11.54 -0.10 -6.86
CA LEU A 107 12.19 0.50 -8.03
C LEU A 107 13.64 0.82 -7.64
N TYR A 108 14.59 0.21 -8.36
CA TYR A 108 16.02 0.34 -8.13
C TYR A 108 16.70 0.87 -9.38
N PHE A 109 17.33 2.03 -9.28
CA PHE A 109 18.13 2.57 -10.37
C PHE A 109 19.59 2.19 -10.17
N ASP A 110 20.12 1.34 -11.05
CA ASP A 110 21.53 0.99 -11.06
C ASP A 110 22.31 2.08 -11.78
N SER A 111 23.17 2.79 -11.06
CA SER A 111 23.98 3.87 -11.64
C SER A 111 25.08 3.37 -12.57
N THR A 112 25.47 2.09 -12.48
CA THR A 112 26.50 1.47 -13.30
C THR A 112 25.98 1.15 -14.69
N SER A 113 24.85 0.42 -14.78
CA SER A 113 24.20 0.12 -16.06
C SER A 113 23.33 1.26 -16.56
N ARG A 114 22.95 2.19 -15.69
CA ARG A 114 21.97 3.27 -15.92
C ARG A 114 20.57 2.73 -16.23
N GLU A 115 20.23 1.59 -15.66
CA GLU A 115 18.94 0.94 -15.86
C GLU A 115 18.05 1.08 -14.61
N LEU A 116 16.75 1.25 -14.86
CA LEU A 116 15.73 1.14 -13.82
C LEU A 116 15.23 -0.30 -13.77
N ILE A 117 15.50 -0.96 -12.65
CA ILE A 117 15.06 -2.33 -12.37
C ILE A 117 13.87 -2.25 -11.43
N SER A 118 12.84 -3.04 -11.74
CA SER A 118 11.61 -3.10 -10.96
C SER A 118 11.44 -4.51 -10.40
N TYR A 119 11.37 -4.60 -9.07
CA TYR A 119 11.14 -5.83 -8.34
C TYR A 119 9.71 -5.87 -7.82
N ASP A 120 9.05 -6.97 -8.12
CA ASP A 120 7.71 -7.31 -7.67
C ASP A 120 7.79 -8.34 -6.54
N GLY A 121 7.50 -7.87 -5.33
CA GLY A 121 7.31 -8.68 -4.14
C GLY A 121 5.86 -8.66 -3.68
N ARG A 122 4.89 -8.50 -4.58
CA ARG A 122 3.46 -8.53 -4.26
C ARG A 122 3.09 -9.93 -3.77
N GLU A 123 2.18 -9.98 -2.79
CA GLU A 123 1.65 -11.23 -2.25
C GLU A 123 0.89 -12.01 -3.33
N THR A 124 0.93 -13.34 -3.26
CA THR A 124 0.14 -14.22 -4.13
C THR A 124 -1.02 -14.84 -3.35
N ALA A 125 -2.15 -15.06 -4.02
CA ALA A 125 -3.23 -15.86 -3.44
C ALA A 125 -2.76 -17.32 -3.22
N PRO A 126 -3.25 -18.01 -2.18
CA PRO A 126 -2.94 -19.43 -1.97
C PRO A 126 -3.51 -20.29 -3.09
N ALA A 127 -2.94 -21.49 -3.30
CA ALA A 127 -3.41 -22.41 -4.33
C ALA A 127 -4.89 -22.82 -4.18
N SER A 128 -5.44 -22.73 -2.97
CA SER A 128 -6.85 -23.00 -2.69
C SER A 128 -7.80 -21.87 -3.09
N ALA A 129 -7.30 -20.68 -3.43
CA ALA A 129 -8.12 -19.51 -3.71
C ALA A 129 -9.09 -19.75 -4.87
N GLN A 130 -10.34 -19.34 -4.69
CA GLN A 130 -11.42 -19.44 -5.69
C GLN A 130 -11.97 -18.05 -6.00
N PRO A 131 -12.53 -17.81 -7.20
CA PRO A 131 -13.04 -16.49 -7.60
C PRO A 131 -14.11 -15.91 -6.66
N ASP A 132 -14.87 -16.77 -5.98
CA ASP A 132 -15.97 -16.44 -5.08
C ASP A 132 -15.62 -16.56 -3.58
N MET A 133 -14.34 -16.75 -3.22
CA MET A 133 -13.90 -17.02 -1.84
C MET A 133 -14.23 -15.92 -0.81
N PHE A 134 -14.61 -14.73 -1.28
CA PHE A 134 -15.05 -13.61 -0.43
C PHE A 134 -16.57 -13.41 -0.42
N LEU A 135 -17.34 -14.17 -1.19
CA LEU A 135 -18.79 -14.04 -1.23
C LEU A 135 -19.41 -14.85 -0.09
N HIS A 136 -20.55 -14.36 0.40
CA HIS A 136 -21.45 -15.17 1.21
C HIS A 136 -22.03 -16.32 0.37
N SER A 137 -22.58 -17.34 1.04
CA SER A 137 -23.17 -18.51 0.37
C SER A 137 -24.37 -18.18 -0.53
N ASP A 138 -24.99 -17.03 -0.35
CA ASP A 138 -26.05 -16.50 -1.21
C ASP A 138 -25.54 -15.68 -2.41
N GLY A 139 -24.21 -15.56 -2.56
CA GLY A 139 -23.55 -14.81 -3.63
C GLY A 139 -23.40 -13.31 -3.36
N THR A 140 -23.82 -12.81 -2.20
CA THR A 140 -23.65 -11.39 -1.84
C THR A 140 -22.24 -11.11 -1.29
N ALA A 141 -21.76 -9.88 -1.46
CA ALA A 141 -20.45 -9.48 -0.96
C ALA A 141 -20.55 -8.95 0.49
N PRO A 142 -19.63 -9.33 1.39
CA PRO A 142 -19.52 -8.74 2.72
C PRO A 142 -19.11 -7.26 2.65
N THR A 143 -19.21 -6.57 3.78
CA THR A 143 -18.57 -5.26 3.91
C THR A 143 -17.05 -5.42 3.82
N TYR A 144 -16.36 -4.35 3.41
CA TYR A 144 -14.90 -4.36 3.30
C TYR A 144 -14.21 -4.81 4.60
N LEU A 145 -14.62 -4.27 5.75
CA LEU A 145 -14.04 -4.64 7.05
C LEU A 145 -14.31 -6.10 7.41
N ALA A 146 -15.48 -6.64 7.06
CA ALA A 146 -15.82 -8.03 7.31
C ALA A 146 -15.02 -8.98 6.42
N ALA A 147 -14.67 -8.61 5.18
CA ALA A 147 -13.77 -9.38 4.33
C ALA A 147 -12.31 -9.28 4.79
N LEU A 148 -11.87 -8.09 5.22
CA LEU A 148 -10.48 -7.76 5.52
C LEU A 148 -9.92 -8.56 6.70
N VAL A 149 -10.71 -8.75 7.76
CA VAL A 149 -10.23 -9.34 9.02
C VAL A 149 -10.22 -10.87 8.95
N GLY A 150 -9.12 -11.49 9.32
CA GLY A 150 -9.00 -12.96 9.41
C GLY A 150 -8.05 -13.57 8.38
N GLY A 151 -7.95 -14.89 8.41
CA GLY A 151 -7.02 -15.66 7.57
C GLY A 151 -7.32 -15.61 6.07
N ASN A 152 -8.58 -15.49 5.67
CA ASN A 152 -9.01 -15.54 4.26
C ASN A 152 -8.45 -14.40 3.41
N SER A 153 -8.07 -13.29 4.05
CA SER A 153 -7.45 -12.12 3.40
C SER A 153 -5.91 -12.18 3.36
N VAL A 154 -5.29 -13.25 3.86
CA VAL A 154 -3.83 -13.39 3.93
C VAL A 154 -3.29 -14.07 2.67
N GLY A 155 -2.47 -13.35 1.90
CA GLY A 155 -1.69 -13.90 0.79
C GLY A 155 -0.29 -14.37 1.24
N ALA A 156 0.40 -15.10 0.37
CA ALA A 156 1.78 -15.52 0.62
C ALA A 156 2.72 -14.28 0.68
N PRO A 157 3.43 -14.03 1.80
CA PRO A 157 4.18 -12.78 1.97
C PRO A 157 5.39 -12.66 1.03
N GLY A 158 5.50 -11.56 0.30
CA GLY A 158 6.54 -11.38 -0.73
C GLY A 158 7.72 -10.49 -0.37
N LEU A 159 7.58 -9.65 0.65
CA LEU A 159 8.53 -8.57 0.94
C LEU A 159 9.95 -9.09 1.15
N LEU A 160 10.15 -10.06 2.04
CA LEU A 160 11.49 -10.50 2.42
C LEU A 160 12.19 -11.26 1.27
N ARG A 161 11.44 -12.06 0.50
CA ARG A 161 11.97 -12.77 -0.67
C ARG A 161 12.48 -11.78 -1.72
N MET A 162 11.69 -10.75 -1.99
CA MET A 162 12.01 -9.70 -2.96
C MET A 162 13.24 -8.88 -2.51
N LEU A 163 13.30 -8.45 -1.25
CA LEU A 163 14.46 -7.74 -0.71
C LEU A 163 15.71 -8.61 -0.70
N SER A 164 15.60 -9.90 -0.38
CA SER A 164 16.73 -10.83 -0.43
C SER A 164 17.26 -11.04 -1.84
N LEU A 165 16.38 -11.14 -2.85
CA LEU A 165 16.79 -11.19 -4.25
C LEU A 165 17.51 -9.91 -4.69
N ALA A 166 16.94 -8.74 -4.39
CA ALA A 166 17.56 -7.46 -4.71
C ALA A 166 18.92 -7.31 -4.02
N HIS A 167 19.01 -7.66 -2.73
CA HIS A 167 20.26 -7.62 -1.96
C HIS A 167 21.31 -8.58 -2.51
N LYS A 168 20.93 -9.79 -2.91
CA LYS A 168 21.85 -10.73 -3.56
C LYS A 168 22.46 -10.15 -4.84
N ASN A 169 21.69 -9.39 -5.60
CA ASN A 169 22.14 -8.83 -6.88
C ASN A 169 22.93 -7.53 -6.71
N HIS A 170 22.55 -6.68 -5.76
CA HIS A 170 23.02 -5.28 -5.68
C HIS A 170 23.48 -4.83 -4.28
N GLY A 171 23.35 -5.68 -3.27
CA GLY A 171 23.73 -5.37 -1.89
C GLY A 171 25.23 -5.19 -1.72
N ARG A 172 25.62 -4.27 -0.84
CA ARG A 172 27.03 -3.94 -0.59
C ARG A 172 27.50 -4.37 0.79
N LEU A 173 26.67 -4.19 1.81
CA LEU A 173 26.95 -4.74 3.15
C LEU A 173 26.42 -6.17 3.27
N SER A 174 26.95 -6.92 4.23
CA SER A 174 26.42 -8.25 4.51
C SER A 174 24.96 -8.19 4.96
N TRP A 175 24.18 -9.17 4.53
CA TRP A 175 22.76 -9.31 4.88
C TRP A 175 22.53 -9.16 6.39
N ALA A 176 23.29 -9.91 7.20
CA ALA A 176 23.20 -9.88 8.66
C ALA A 176 23.34 -8.47 9.26
N ARG A 177 24.19 -7.62 8.68
CA ARG A 177 24.43 -6.26 9.21
C ARG A 177 23.23 -5.33 9.02
N LEU A 178 22.36 -5.61 8.04
CA LEU A 178 21.17 -4.80 7.78
C LEU A 178 20.09 -4.97 8.87
N PHE A 179 20.15 -6.06 9.63
CA PHE A 179 19.18 -6.41 10.67
C PHE A 179 19.49 -5.78 12.03
N THR A 180 20.76 -5.42 12.27
CA THR A 180 21.21 -4.91 13.57
C THR A 180 20.33 -3.76 14.11
N PRO A 181 20.00 -2.71 13.33
CA PRO A 181 19.18 -1.62 13.85
C PRO A 181 17.78 -2.07 14.30
N ALA A 182 17.16 -2.99 13.57
CA ALA A 182 15.83 -3.49 13.90
C ALA A 182 15.85 -4.42 15.11
N ILE A 183 16.88 -5.27 15.25
CA ILE A 183 17.10 -6.11 16.43
C ILE A 183 17.29 -5.23 17.67
N ASP A 184 18.17 -4.22 17.59
CA ASP A 184 18.46 -3.33 18.71
C ASP A 184 17.21 -2.58 19.18
N ILE A 185 16.38 -2.08 18.27
CA ILE A 185 15.13 -1.39 18.61
C ILE A 185 14.07 -2.38 19.14
N ALA A 186 14.02 -3.61 18.62
CA ALA A 186 13.10 -4.63 19.12
C ALA A 186 13.42 -5.04 20.57
N ASP A 187 14.70 -5.19 20.90
CA ASP A 187 15.17 -5.51 22.26
C ASP A 187 15.03 -4.31 23.20
N SER A 188 15.58 -3.17 22.79
CA SER A 188 15.65 -1.99 23.65
C SER A 188 14.32 -1.27 23.75
N GLY A 189 13.42 -1.43 22.78
CA GLY A 189 12.07 -0.88 22.71
C GLY A 189 11.97 0.55 22.19
N PHE A 190 10.79 0.90 21.70
CA PHE A 190 10.45 2.23 21.18
C PHE A 190 9.17 2.77 21.84
N ALA A 191 8.99 4.09 21.83
CA ALA A 191 7.80 4.73 22.37
C ALA A 191 6.67 4.73 21.34
N ILE A 192 5.44 4.37 21.75
CA ILE A 192 4.25 4.48 20.90
C ILE A 192 4.08 5.94 20.47
N SER A 193 4.05 6.18 19.16
CA SER A 193 3.83 7.51 18.58
C SER A 193 2.34 7.90 18.61
N PRO A 194 2.00 9.21 18.53
CA PRO A 194 0.61 9.64 18.38
C PRO A 194 -0.11 8.95 17.22
N ARG A 195 0.54 8.86 16.05
CA ARG A 195 -0.01 8.19 14.87
C ARG A 195 -0.31 6.71 15.13
N LEU A 196 0.66 5.97 15.68
CA LEU A 196 0.46 4.55 15.96
C LEU A 196 -0.68 4.34 16.96
N HIS A 197 -0.73 5.13 18.04
CA HIS A 197 -1.84 5.08 19.00
C HIS A 197 -3.20 5.33 18.34
N THR A 198 -3.31 6.38 17.53
CA THR A 198 -4.55 6.70 16.80
C THR A 198 -4.98 5.56 15.89
N LEU A 199 -4.04 4.91 15.19
CA LEU A 199 -4.37 3.81 14.27
C LEU A 199 -4.77 2.54 15.03
N ILE A 200 -4.12 2.21 16.14
CA ILE A 200 -4.54 1.11 17.02
C ILE A 200 -5.97 1.36 17.51
N ALA A 201 -6.30 2.58 17.95
CA ALA A 201 -7.63 2.94 18.42
C ALA A 201 -8.72 2.85 17.34
N LYS A 202 -8.36 3.08 16.07
CA LYS A 202 -9.28 3.01 14.92
C LYS A 202 -9.54 1.59 14.42
N VAL A 203 -8.75 0.60 14.83
CA VAL A 203 -8.87 -0.79 14.41
C VAL A 203 -9.15 -1.69 15.62
N PRO A 204 -10.36 -1.63 16.20
CA PRO A 204 -10.70 -2.40 17.40
C PRO A 204 -10.63 -3.92 17.18
N THR A 205 -10.65 -4.37 15.91
CA THR A 205 -10.48 -5.79 15.56
C THR A 205 -9.09 -6.33 15.90
N LEU A 206 -8.08 -5.48 16.11
CA LEU A 206 -6.78 -5.90 16.63
C LEU A 206 -6.87 -6.50 18.04
N ASN A 207 -7.86 -6.12 18.84
CA ASN A 207 -8.04 -6.70 20.17
C ASN A 207 -8.72 -8.09 20.15
N GLN A 208 -9.09 -8.60 18.97
CA GLN A 208 -9.71 -9.92 18.82
C GLN A 208 -8.68 -11.06 18.76
N PHE A 209 -7.43 -10.75 18.46
CA PHE A 209 -6.34 -11.73 18.39
C PHE A 209 -5.42 -11.55 19.59
N GLU A 210 -5.16 -12.64 20.32
CA GLU A 210 -4.43 -12.62 21.60
C GLU A 210 -3.06 -11.92 21.48
N ASN A 211 -2.30 -12.22 20.43
CA ASN A 211 -0.98 -11.63 20.21
C ASN A 211 -1.03 -10.10 20.07
N THR A 212 -1.95 -9.58 19.26
CA THR A 212 -2.07 -8.13 19.06
C THR A 212 -2.77 -7.45 20.24
N ALA A 213 -3.71 -8.11 20.90
CA ALA A 213 -4.33 -7.65 22.15
C ALA A 213 -3.27 -7.43 23.23
N ASN A 214 -2.48 -8.45 23.54
CA ASN A 214 -1.41 -8.39 24.55
C ASN A 214 -0.34 -7.34 24.20
N TYR A 215 -0.03 -7.19 22.91
CA TYR A 215 1.02 -6.30 22.45
C TYR A 215 0.60 -4.82 22.48
N PHE A 216 -0.62 -4.49 22.02
CA PHE A 216 -1.05 -3.10 21.82
C PHE A 216 -2.05 -2.57 22.84
N PHE A 217 -2.72 -3.43 23.60
CA PHE A 217 -3.79 -3.05 24.52
C PHE A 217 -3.41 -3.30 25.98
N THR A 218 -4.08 -2.55 26.83
CA THR A 218 -4.10 -2.72 28.29
C THR A 218 -5.04 -3.88 28.66
N PRO A 219 -4.94 -4.46 29.87
CA PRO A 219 -5.83 -5.56 30.30
C PRO A 219 -7.33 -5.21 30.28
N ASP A 220 -7.67 -3.93 30.40
CA ASP A 220 -9.02 -3.38 30.29
C ASP A 220 -9.45 -3.10 28.84
N GLY A 221 -8.62 -3.46 27.85
CA GLY A 221 -8.95 -3.43 26.43
C GLY A 221 -8.75 -2.06 25.76
N PHE A 222 -8.14 -1.08 26.43
CA PHE A 222 -7.81 0.20 25.82
C PHE A 222 -6.43 0.17 25.15
N PRO A 223 -6.24 0.85 24.01
CA PRO A 223 -4.91 1.02 23.43
C PRO A 223 -3.91 1.58 24.44
N LYS A 224 -2.71 1.00 24.50
CA LYS A 224 -1.61 1.54 25.32
C LYS A 224 -1.35 3.00 24.96
N ALA A 225 -1.08 3.83 25.97
CA ALA A 225 -0.96 5.27 25.80
C ALA A 225 0.26 5.66 24.93
N VAL A 226 0.17 6.81 24.25
CA VAL A 226 1.32 7.45 23.60
C VAL A 226 2.48 7.58 24.59
N GLY A 227 3.70 7.29 24.15
CA GLY A 227 4.88 7.28 25.01
C GLY A 227 5.14 5.95 25.74
N THR A 228 4.16 5.04 25.80
CA THR A 228 4.39 3.69 26.34
C THR A 228 5.50 3.02 25.55
N LYS A 229 6.47 2.44 26.26
CA LYS A 229 7.59 1.74 25.64
C LYS A 229 7.19 0.32 25.27
N LEU A 230 7.29 -0.03 23.99
CA LEU A 230 7.07 -1.38 23.47
C LEU A 230 8.41 -2.04 23.14
N THR A 231 8.64 -3.23 23.69
CA THR A 231 9.71 -4.17 23.29
C THR A 231 9.07 -5.36 22.57
N ASN A 232 9.80 -6.05 21.70
CA ASN A 232 9.30 -7.25 21.01
C ASN A 232 10.43 -8.28 20.87
N GLU A 233 10.67 -9.02 21.95
CA GLU A 233 11.73 -10.03 22.02
C GLU A 233 11.54 -11.16 21.00
N SER A 234 10.30 -11.61 20.77
CA SER A 234 9.98 -12.63 19.77
C SER A 234 10.29 -12.16 18.35
N PHE A 235 10.01 -10.90 18.03
CA PHE A 235 10.39 -10.30 16.76
C PHE A 235 11.91 -10.12 16.64
N ALA A 236 12.58 -9.67 17.71
CA ALA A 236 14.04 -9.58 17.74
C ALA A 236 14.69 -10.95 17.45
N GLN A 237 14.15 -12.01 18.05
CA GLN A 237 14.61 -13.37 17.83
C GLN A 237 14.41 -13.81 16.37
N THR A 238 13.23 -13.55 15.80
CA THR A 238 12.96 -13.79 14.38
C THR A 238 13.99 -13.08 13.49
N LEU A 239 14.27 -11.79 13.78
CA LEU A 239 15.26 -11.02 13.04
C LEU A 239 16.69 -11.59 13.17
N ARG A 240 17.08 -12.09 14.34
CA ARG A 240 18.40 -12.74 14.52
C ARG A 240 18.52 -14.01 13.68
N GLU A 241 17.47 -14.82 13.64
CA GLU A 241 17.44 -16.04 12.82
C GLU A 241 17.54 -15.70 11.33
N LEU A 242 16.82 -14.68 10.87
CA LEU A 242 16.89 -14.19 9.49
C LEU A 242 18.23 -13.54 9.14
N ALA A 243 18.87 -12.86 10.09
CA ALA A 243 20.19 -12.27 9.90
C ALA A 243 21.26 -13.35 9.64
N VAL A 244 21.17 -14.49 10.34
CA VAL A 244 22.12 -15.60 10.23
C VAL A 244 21.77 -16.55 9.09
N GLY A 245 20.52 -17.01 9.03
CA GLY A 245 20.06 -18.04 8.08
C GLY A 245 19.54 -17.51 6.75
N GLY A 246 19.43 -16.19 6.60
CA GLY A 246 18.89 -15.56 5.40
C GLY A 246 17.37 -15.65 5.32
N ALA A 247 16.81 -15.12 4.22
CA ALA A 247 15.35 -15.04 4.05
C ALA A 247 14.67 -16.42 4.01
N GLU A 248 15.35 -17.50 3.62
CA GLU A 248 14.76 -18.85 3.56
C GLU A 248 14.19 -19.32 4.90
N ILE A 249 14.72 -18.84 6.03
CA ILE A 249 14.19 -19.16 7.36
C ILE A 249 12.74 -18.70 7.53
N PHE A 250 12.34 -17.59 6.90
CA PHE A 250 10.95 -17.13 6.91
C PHE A 250 10.05 -18.04 6.05
N TYR A 251 10.58 -18.51 4.92
CA TYR A 251 9.80 -19.21 3.90
C TYR A 251 9.75 -20.72 4.08
N ARG A 252 10.58 -21.29 4.96
CA ARG A 252 10.67 -22.74 5.19
C ARG A 252 10.79 -23.03 6.67
N GLY A 253 10.22 -24.15 7.10
CA GLY A 253 10.33 -24.61 8.48
C GLY A 253 9.35 -23.90 9.43
N PRO A 254 9.74 -23.68 10.70
CA PRO A 254 8.79 -23.31 11.75
C PRO A 254 8.02 -22.01 11.51
N ILE A 255 8.66 -20.97 10.97
CA ILE A 255 7.98 -19.68 10.73
C ILE A 255 6.87 -19.83 9.67
N ALA A 256 7.16 -20.51 8.55
CA ALA A 256 6.18 -20.74 7.51
C ALA A 256 5.02 -21.64 7.99
N GLN A 257 5.31 -22.62 8.86
CA GLN A 257 4.30 -23.48 9.48
C GLN A 257 3.41 -22.68 10.43
N ASP A 258 4.00 -21.87 11.30
CA ASP A 258 3.29 -21.04 12.27
C ASP A 258 2.36 -20.02 11.59
N ILE A 259 2.82 -19.38 10.50
CA ILE A 259 1.97 -18.49 9.68
C ILE A 259 0.79 -19.27 9.08
N ALA A 260 1.04 -20.41 8.44
CA ALA A 260 0.00 -21.20 7.80
C ALA A 260 -1.03 -21.74 8.81
N GLU A 261 -0.58 -22.21 9.97
CA GLU A 261 -1.44 -22.66 11.06
C GLU A 261 -2.28 -21.50 11.63
N THR A 262 -1.67 -20.33 11.86
CA THR A 262 -2.37 -19.13 12.32
C THR A 262 -3.46 -18.70 11.34
N VAL A 263 -3.18 -18.76 10.03
CA VAL A 263 -4.15 -18.42 8.97
C VAL A 263 -5.30 -19.42 8.92
N ALA A 264 -5.00 -20.71 8.98
CA ALA A 264 -6.00 -21.77 8.91
C ALA A 264 -6.89 -21.83 10.16
N LEU A 265 -6.32 -21.54 11.34
CA LEU A 265 -7.00 -21.60 12.63
C LEU A 265 -7.56 -20.24 13.10
N ALA A 266 -7.52 -19.21 12.24
CA ALA A 266 -8.05 -17.90 12.59
C ALA A 266 -9.53 -18.00 12.98
N GLY A 267 -9.88 -17.50 14.17
CA GLY A 267 -11.26 -17.53 14.68
C GLY A 267 -12.27 -16.70 13.87
N VAL A 268 -11.78 -15.83 12.98
CA VAL A 268 -12.55 -15.04 12.02
C VAL A 268 -12.01 -15.35 10.62
N ASN A 269 -12.90 -15.68 9.69
CA ASN A 269 -12.58 -15.96 8.28
C ASN A 269 -11.31 -16.82 8.11
N PRO A 270 -11.29 -18.11 8.50
CA PRO A 270 -10.11 -18.94 8.32
C PRO A 270 -9.69 -18.98 6.84
N GLY A 271 -8.37 -18.96 6.59
CA GLY A 271 -7.80 -18.92 5.25
C GLY A 271 -7.20 -20.24 4.80
N GLY A 272 -6.91 -20.34 3.50
CA GLY A 272 -6.33 -21.54 2.89
C GLY A 272 -4.83 -21.47 2.60
N LEU A 273 -4.11 -20.47 3.15
CA LEU A 273 -2.67 -20.34 2.95
C LEU A 273 -1.92 -21.48 3.64
N THR A 274 -1.15 -22.24 2.86
CA THR A 274 -0.34 -23.35 3.35
C THR A 274 1.14 -22.98 3.46
N ALA A 275 1.89 -23.75 4.26
CA ALA A 275 3.35 -23.62 4.30
C ALA A 275 4.01 -23.88 2.94
N LEU A 276 3.36 -24.66 2.05
CA LEU A 276 3.85 -24.88 0.69
C LEU A 276 3.67 -23.63 -0.17
N ASP A 277 2.51 -22.96 -0.09
CA ASP A 277 2.28 -21.69 -0.80
C ASP A 277 3.35 -20.65 -0.42
N ILE A 278 3.69 -20.58 0.88
CA ILE A 278 4.75 -19.70 1.39
C ILE A 278 6.13 -20.14 0.85
N ALA A 279 6.46 -21.43 0.92
CA ALA A 279 7.77 -21.95 0.47
C ALA A 279 8.01 -21.80 -1.04
N ASP A 280 6.93 -21.88 -1.82
CA ASP A 280 6.98 -21.81 -3.28
C ASP A 280 6.86 -20.39 -3.83
N TYR A 281 6.55 -19.40 -2.97
CA TYR A 281 6.54 -17.99 -3.35
C TYR A 281 7.83 -17.56 -4.07
N ARG A 282 7.68 -16.83 -5.18
CA ARG A 282 8.80 -16.22 -5.94
C ARG A 282 8.49 -14.76 -6.25
N PRO A 283 9.44 -13.84 -6.02
CA PRO A 283 9.34 -12.48 -6.51
C PRO A 283 9.73 -12.44 -7.99
N PHE A 284 9.30 -11.40 -8.69
CA PHE A 284 9.59 -11.20 -10.10
C PHE A 284 10.43 -9.94 -10.32
N VAL A 285 11.28 -9.96 -11.35
CA VAL A 285 11.83 -8.73 -11.92
C VAL A 285 10.98 -8.40 -13.14
N ARG A 286 10.31 -7.26 -13.12
CA ARG A 286 9.39 -6.84 -14.18
C ARG A 286 9.90 -5.58 -14.87
N PRO A 287 9.56 -5.35 -16.15
CA PRO A 287 9.82 -4.06 -16.79
C PRO A 287 9.07 -2.95 -16.05
N PRO A 288 9.71 -1.80 -15.77
CA PRO A 288 8.98 -0.61 -15.35
C PRO A 288 8.12 -0.09 -16.50
N VAL A 289 7.15 0.77 -16.17
CA VAL A 289 6.45 1.59 -17.16
C VAL A 289 7.03 3.00 -17.13
N CYS A 290 7.23 3.61 -18.30
CA CYS A 290 7.81 4.94 -18.40
C CYS A 290 7.11 5.77 -19.48
N LEU A 291 7.11 7.09 -19.31
CA LEU A 291 6.59 8.07 -20.26
C LEU A 291 7.45 9.33 -20.22
N ASP A 292 7.68 9.96 -21.37
CA ASP A 292 8.27 11.28 -21.42
C ASP A 292 7.25 12.34 -20.98
N TYR A 293 7.66 13.19 -20.04
CA TYR A 293 6.87 14.29 -19.54
C TYR A 293 7.74 15.52 -19.33
N ARG A 294 7.53 16.53 -20.19
CA ARG A 294 8.18 17.87 -20.09
C ARG A 294 9.71 17.82 -19.96
N GLY A 295 10.36 16.95 -20.74
CA GLY A 295 11.82 16.81 -20.76
C GLY A 295 12.38 15.85 -19.71
N PHE A 296 11.52 15.17 -18.95
CA PHE A 296 11.89 14.12 -18.01
C PHE A 296 11.31 12.77 -18.43
N LEU A 297 12.09 11.70 -18.26
CA LEU A 297 11.55 10.35 -18.30
C LEU A 297 10.97 10.01 -16.92
N VAL A 298 9.64 9.90 -16.83
CA VAL A 298 8.95 9.53 -15.61
C VAL A 298 8.65 8.04 -15.66
N CYS A 299 9.10 7.30 -14.66
CA CYS A 299 8.90 5.86 -14.58
C CYS A 299 8.19 5.44 -13.30
N GLY A 300 7.49 4.32 -13.36
CA GLY A 300 6.81 3.71 -12.22
C GLY A 300 6.77 2.18 -12.33
N MET A 301 6.21 1.55 -11.30
CA MET A 301 5.96 0.11 -11.29
C MET A 301 4.92 -0.26 -12.36
N GLY A 302 5.24 -1.23 -13.21
CA GLY A 302 4.28 -1.83 -14.15
C GLY A 302 3.30 -2.80 -13.47
N PRO A 303 2.44 -3.49 -14.23
CA PRO A 303 1.57 -4.54 -13.72
C PRO A 303 2.39 -5.60 -12.94
N PRO A 304 1.89 -6.13 -11.80
CA PRO A 304 0.50 -6.08 -11.31
C PRO A 304 0.10 -4.76 -10.64
N SER A 305 1.02 -3.81 -10.47
CA SER A 305 0.67 -2.47 -9.98
C SER A 305 -0.05 -1.65 -11.05
N SER A 306 -1.04 -0.88 -10.61
CA SER A 306 -1.74 0.10 -11.45
C SER A 306 -1.22 1.53 -11.28
N GLY A 307 -0.40 1.78 -10.25
CA GLY A 307 0.01 3.13 -9.88
C GLY A 307 0.81 3.82 -10.98
N GLY A 308 1.82 3.14 -11.53
CA GLY A 308 2.64 3.66 -12.62
C GLY A 308 1.79 4.03 -13.84
N ILE A 309 0.94 3.10 -14.31
CA ILE A 309 0.07 3.33 -15.48
C ILE A 309 -0.86 4.52 -15.25
N ALA A 310 -1.60 4.56 -14.13
CA ALA A 310 -2.57 5.63 -13.88
C ALA A 310 -1.90 7.01 -13.77
N VAL A 311 -0.76 7.10 -13.08
CA VAL A 311 0.00 8.37 -12.99
C VAL A 311 0.51 8.80 -14.36
N LEU A 312 1.10 7.89 -15.14
CA LEU A 312 1.62 8.21 -16.47
C LEU A 312 0.50 8.58 -17.44
N GLN A 313 -0.67 7.94 -17.38
CA GLN A 313 -1.85 8.34 -18.15
C GLN A 313 -2.29 9.77 -17.81
N ILE A 314 -2.38 10.10 -16.52
CA ILE A 314 -2.74 11.44 -16.08
C ILE A 314 -1.72 12.46 -16.60
N LEU A 315 -0.42 12.18 -16.46
CA LEU A 315 0.65 13.05 -16.97
C LEU A 315 0.60 13.19 -18.50
N GLY A 316 0.35 12.10 -19.23
CA GLY A 316 0.20 12.09 -20.68
C GLY A 316 -0.95 13.00 -21.13
N LEU A 317 -2.13 12.84 -20.56
CA LEU A 317 -3.29 13.70 -20.85
C LEU A 317 -2.99 15.17 -20.53
N LEU A 318 -2.40 15.43 -19.37
CA LEU A 318 -2.05 16.79 -18.92
C LEU A 318 -0.89 17.43 -19.69
N SER A 319 -0.14 16.66 -20.49
CA SER A 319 0.95 17.19 -21.32
C SER A 319 0.44 18.14 -22.41
N ASN A 320 -0.83 17.99 -22.82
CA ASN A 320 -1.50 18.81 -23.82
C ASN A 320 -1.87 20.23 -23.33
N PHE A 321 -1.67 20.53 -22.04
CA PHE A 321 -2.07 21.79 -21.43
C PHE A 321 -0.87 22.52 -20.82
N ASP A 322 -0.88 23.85 -20.83
CA ASP A 322 0.11 24.66 -20.13
C ASP A 322 -0.26 24.84 -18.66
N LEU A 323 -0.07 23.78 -17.87
CA LEU A 323 -0.29 23.82 -16.42
C LEU A 323 0.66 24.79 -15.70
N GLY A 324 1.82 25.12 -16.28
CA GLY A 324 2.84 25.95 -15.66
C GLY A 324 2.42 27.42 -15.54
N SER A 325 1.55 27.89 -16.45
CA SER A 325 0.96 29.23 -16.38
C SER A 325 -0.27 29.32 -15.48
N MET A 326 -0.80 28.18 -15.03
CA MET A 326 -1.98 28.13 -14.16
C MET A 326 -1.57 28.25 -12.68
N LYS A 327 -2.38 28.95 -11.89
CA LYS A 327 -2.19 28.97 -10.44
C LYS A 327 -2.47 27.56 -9.87
N PRO A 328 -1.61 27.01 -9.00
CA PRO A 328 -1.88 25.76 -8.30
C PRO A 328 -3.26 25.78 -7.63
N TRP A 329 -4.04 24.73 -7.84
CA TRP A 329 -5.41 24.58 -7.30
C TRP A 329 -6.42 25.66 -7.75
N SER A 330 -6.14 26.39 -8.84
CA SER A 330 -7.18 27.14 -9.55
C SER A 330 -8.27 26.20 -10.08
N ALA A 331 -9.47 26.73 -10.34
CA ALA A 331 -10.58 25.95 -10.88
C ALA A 331 -10.18 25.21 -12.18
N ASP A 332 -9.45 25.88 -13.07
CA ASP A 332 -8.99 25.30 -14.33
C ASP A 332 -7.97 24.18 -14.10
N ALA A 333 -6.94 24.42 -13.26
CA ALA A 333 -5.94 23.40 -12.94
C ALA A 333 -6.57 22.17 -12.25
N ALA A 334 -7.50 22.40 -11.32
CA ALA A 334 -8.23 21.34 -10.65
C ALA A 334 -9.13 20.57 -11.63
N HIS A 335 -9.85 21.26 -12.52
CA HIS A 335 -10.71 20.64 -13.53
C HIS A 335 -9.91 19.71 -14.44
N LEU A 336 -8.79 20.17 -14.99
CA LEU A 336 -7.94 19.36 -15.86
C LEU A 336 -7.39 18.12 -15.13
N PHE A 337 -6.90 18.30 -13.89
CA PHE A 337 -6.40 17.19 -13.09
C PHE A 337 -7.51 16.17 -12.77
N LEU A 338 -8.71 16.63 -12.43
CA LEU A 338 -9.86 15.77 -12.13
C LEU A 338 -10.33 15.00 -13.35
N GLU A 339 -10.45 15.64 -14.52
CA GLU A 339 -10.87 14.95 -15.75
C GLU A 339 -9.83 13.94 -16.22
N ALA A 340 -8.54 14.28 -16.18
CA ALA A 340 -7.48 13.33 -16.50
C ALA A 340 -7.48 12.13 -15.53
N SER A 341 -7.65 12.39 -14.23
CA SER A 341 -7.77 11.33 -13.22
C SER A 341 -8.99 10.46 -13.46
N ARG A 342 -10.15 11.05 -13.77
CA ARG A 342 -11.39 10.31 -14.03
C ARG A 342 -11.21 9.31 -15.17
N LEU A 343 -10.56 9.72 -16.26
CA LEU A 343 -10.27 8.84 -17.40
C LEU A 343 -9.27 7.73 -17.02
N ALA A 344 -8.16 8.07 -16.38
CA ALA A 344 -7.15 7.09 -15.98
C ALA A 344 -7.68 6.05 -14.98
N PHE A 345 -8.53 6.45 -14.04
CA PHE A 345 -9.15 5.53 -13.09
C PHE A 345 -10.21 4.62 -13.74
N ALA A 346 -10.89 5.09 -14.79
CA ALA A 346 -11.79 4.25 -15.57
C ALA A 346 -11.01 3.14 -16.30
N ASP A 347 -9.91 3.50 -16.96
CA ASP A 347 -9.03 2.54 -17.64
C ASP A 347 -8.37 1.57 -16.66
N ARG A 348 -7.82 2.08 -15.55
CA ARG A 348 -7.27 1.27 -14.46
C ARG A 348 -8.25 0.19 -14.02
N SER A 349 -9.51 0.56 -13.79
CA SER A 349 -10.54 -0.34 -13.28
C SER A 349 -10.99 -1.37 -14.32
N ARG A 350 -10.78 -1.09 -15.61
CA ARG A 350 -11.20 -1.96 -16.70
C ARG A 350 -10.12 -2.91 -17.19
N TYR A 351 -8.86 -2.47 -17.19
CA TYR A 351 -7.79 -3.13 -17.95
C TYR A 351 -6.58 -3.58 -17.13
N VAL A 352 -6.34 -3.02 -15.94
CA VAL A 352 -5.09 -3.28 -15.21
C VAL A 352 -5.31 -4.33 -14.13
N ALA A 353 -4.53 -5.41 -14.20
CA ALA A 353 -4.53 -6.52 -13.25
C ALA A 353 -3.18 -7.26 -13.34
N ASP A 354 -3.10 -8.47 -12.77
CA ASP A 354 -1.91 -9.32 -12.86
C ASP A 354 -1.63 -9.75 -14.32
N PRO A 355 -0.48 -9.34 -14.89
CA PRO A 355 -0.14 -9.62 -16.28
C PRO A 355 0.10 -11.10 -16.57
N ASP A 356 0.33 -11.91 -15.53
CA ASP A 356 0.56 -13.35 -15.69
C ASP A 356 -0.77 -14.10 -15.93
N PHE A 357 -1.92 -13.46 -15.68
CA PHE A 357 -3.26 -14.02 -15.84
C PHE A 357 -4.08 -13.33 -16.93
N VAL A 358 -3.91 -12.02 -17.11
CA VAL A 358 -4.65 -11.25 -18.13
C VAL A 358 -3.73 -10.32 -18.90
N ARG A 359 -4.03 -10.14 -20.19
CA ARG A 359 -3.27 -9.21 -21.02
C ARG A 359 -3.60 -7.76 -20.64
N VAL A 360 -2.65 -7.06 -20.06
CA VAL A 360 -2.74 -5.61 -19.79
C VAL A 360 -2.21 -4.83 -21.01
N PRO A 361 -3.02 -3.97 -21.66
CA PRO A 361 -2.64 -3.26 -22.88
C PRO A 361 -1.77 -2.01 -22.60
N VAL A 362 -0.66 -2.17 -21.88
CA VAL A 362 0.20 -1.07 -21.41
C VAL A 362 0.55 -0.07 -22.51
N ASN A 363 1.00 -0.54 -23.68
CA ASN A 363 1.37 0.34 -24.79
C ASN A 363 0.20 1.18 -25.30
N GLY A 364 -1.00 0.61 -25.38
CA GLY A 364 -2.19 1.36 -25.81
C GLY A 364 -2.71 2.30 -24.74
N LEU A 365 -2.51 1.98 -23.46
CA LEU A 365 -2.87 2.84 -22.34
C LEU A 365 -1.95 4.05 -22.20
N LEU A 366 -0.70 3.96 -22.69
CA LEU A 366 0.33 5.00 -22.55
C LEU A 366 0.76 5.63 -23.89
N ASP A 367 -0.01 5.40 -24.95
CA ASP A 367 0.18 6.06 -26.26
C ASP A 367 -0.19 7.55 -26.12
N GLN A 368 0.73 8.44 -26.48
CA GLN A 368 0.59 9.90 -26.28
C GLN A 368 -0.15 10.60 -27.42
#